data_AF-A0A977QQ79-F1
#
_entry.id   AF-A0A977QQ79-F1
#
_cell.length_a   1.000
_cell.length_b   1.000
_cell.length_c   1.000
_cell.angle_alpha   90.00
_cell.angle_beta   90.00
_cell.angle_gamma   90.00
#
_symmetry.space_group_name_H-M   'P 1'
#
loop_
_entity.id
_entity.type
_entity.pdbx_description
1 polymer ?
#
loop_
_entity_poly.entity_id
_entity_poly.type
_entity_poly.pdbx_seq_one_letter_code
_entity_poly.pdbx_strand_id
1 'polypeptide(L)'
;MSLQWTIIATFLYAEIAFVLLLTLPIASPSRWNKFFKSKFLAYISGQASIYFLVLIGVLILCLLDAIREMQKYSSIEATDHQHLDAEMQGNMRLFRAQRNFYISGISLFLLIVIRRLIQMISELATLLAQSEASFRQAQSA
;
A
#
# COMPACT_ATOMS: atom_id res chain seq x y z
N MET A 1 15.81 -4.42 -13.37
CA MET A 1 15.54 -4.71 -11.94
C MET A 1 15.38 -6.20 -11.77
N SER A 2 15.62 -6.76 -10.58
CA SER A 2 15.24 -8.16 -10.36
C SER A 2 13.71 -8.29 -10.49
N LEU A 3 13.24 -9.48 -10.84
CA LEU A 3 11.81 -9.77 -11.02
C LEU A 3 11.00 -9.43 -9.76
N GLN A 4 11.55 -9.69 -8.57
CA GLN A 4 10.96 -9.32 -7.28
C GLN A 4 10.65 -7.82 -7.19
N TRP A 5 11.62 -6.95 -7.48
CA TRP A 5 11.44 -5.50 -7.38
C TRP A 5 10.46 -4.96 -8.42
N THR A 6 10.36 -5.60 -9.59
CA THR A 6 9.34 -5.27 -10.60
C THR A 6 7.93 -5.60 -10.09
N ILE A 7 7.75 -6.73 -9.42
CA ILE A 7 6.45 -7.11 -8.83
C ILE A 7 6.05 -6.09 -7.76
N ILE A 8 6.96 -5.75 -6.83
CA ILE A 8 6.67 -4.80 -5.75
C ILE A 8 6.36 -3.41 -6.32
N ALA A 9 7.09 -2.97 -7.34
CA ALA A 9 6.82 -1.69 -8.01
C ALA A 9 5.44 -1.69 -8.71
N THR A 10 5.09 -2.80 -9.38
CA THR A 10 3.76 -2.94 -10.01
C THR A 10 2.65 -2.91 -8.97
N PHE A 11 2.86 -3.58 -7.85
CA PHE A 11 1.95 -3.54 -6.71
C PHE A 11 1.78 -2.11 -6.18
N LEU A 12 2.87 -1.38 -5.96
CA LEU A 12 2.84 0.02 -5.55
C LEU A 12 2.06 0.90 -6.53
N TYR A 13 2.25 0.74 -7.84
CA TYR A 13 1.49 1.52 -8.83
C TYR A 13 0.00 1.21 -8.79
N ALA A 14 -0.37 -0.05 -8.56
CA ALA A 14 -1.77 -0.43 -8.36
C ALA A 14 -2.34 0.21 -7.09
N GLU A 15 -1.58 0.26 -5.99
CA GLU A 15 -1.99 0.92 -4.75
C GLU A 15 -2.23 2.42 -4.96
N ILE A 16 -1.30 3.12 -5.63
CA ILE A 16 -1.44 4.55 -5.93
C ILE A 16 -2.70 4.79 -6.77
N ALA A 17 -2.90 4.01 -7.84
CA ALA A 17 -4.09 4.13 -8.69
C ALA A 17 -5.38 3.89 -7.90
N PHE A 18 -5.38 2.89 -7.00
CA PHE A 18 -6.52 2.56 -6.17
C PHE A 18 -6.83 3.66 -5.13
N VAL A 19 -5.81 4.21 -4.47
CA VAL A 19 -6.00 5.34 -3.55
C VAL A 19 -6.56 6.55 -4.28
N LEU A 20 -6.00 6.92 -5.44
CA LEU A 20 -6.52 8.02 -6.24
C LEU A 20 -7.97 7.80 -6.67
N LEU A 21 -8.32 6.57 -7.07
CA LEU A 21 -9.68 6.21 -7.43
C LEU A 21 -10.67 6.35 -6.26
N LEU A 22 -10.24 6.01 -5.04
CA LEU A 22 -11.07 6.11 -3.84
C LEU A 22 -11.16 7.54 -3.27
N THR A 23 -10.13 8.36 -3.44
CA THR A 23 -10.11 9.74 -2.91
C THR A 23 -10.81 10.73 -3.84
N LEU A 24 -10.82 10.48 -5.15
CA LEU A 24 -11.54 11.32 -6.09
C LEU A 24 -13.06 11.13 -5.96
N PRO A 25 -13.87 12.18 -6.11
CA PRO A 25 -15.33 12.14 -5.96
C PRO A 25 -16.03 11.48 -7.19
N ILE A 26 -15.49 10.39 -7.70
CA ILE A 26 -15.98 9.68 -8.89
C ILE A 26 -17.27 8.91 -8.57
N ALA A 27 -17.35 8.33 -7.37
CA ALA A 27 -18.49 7.54 -6.92
C ALA A 27 -18.91 7.89 -5.49
N SER A 28 -20.22 7.84 -5.23
CA SER A 28 -20.77 8.08 -3.91
C SER A 28 -20.39 6.95 -2.94
N PRO A 29 -20.30 7.22 -1.62
CA PRO A 29 -19.98 6.21 -0.61
C PRO A 29 -20.89 4.98 -0.70
N SER A 30 -22.18 5.16 -1.00
CA SER A 30 -23.13 4.05 -1.16
C SER A 30 -22.80 3.14 -2.35
N ARG A 31 -22.30 3.69 -3.47
CA ARG A 31 -21.85 2.91 -4.64
C ARG A 31 -20.60 2.09 -4.31
N TRP A 32 -19.62 2.72 -3.66
CA TRP A 32 -18.42 2.04 -3.18
C TRP A 32 -18.73 0.95 -2.17
N ASN A 33 -19.59 1.22 -1.18
CA ASN A 33 -19.99 0.23 -0.18
C ASN A 33 -20.74 -0.95 -0.81
N LYS A 34 -21.55 -0.73 -1.84
CA LYS A 34 -22.21 -1.82 -2.59
C LYS A 34 -21.21 -2.67 -3.37
N PHE A 35 -20.18 -2.04 -3.93
CA PHE A 35 -19.06 -2.76 -4.55
C PHE A 35 -18.31 -3.60 -3.50
N PHE A 36 -17.86 -2.98 -2.40
CA PHE A 36 -17.12 -3.63 -1.31
C PHE A 36 -17.89 -4.75 -0.60
N LYS A 37 -19.21 -4.63 -0.47
CA LYS A 37 -20.07 -5.67 0.12
C LYS A 37 -20.64 -6.67 -0.89
N SER A 38 -20.19 -6.63 -2.14
CA SER A 38 -20.62 -7.64 -3.12
C SER A 38 -20.22 -9.05 -2.65
N LYS A 39 -21.00 -10.07 -3.04
CA LYS A 39 -20.78 -11.47 -2.63
C LYS A 39 -19.35 -11.97 -2.89
N PHE A 40 -18.71 -11.43 -3.93
CA PHE A 40 -17.32 -11.69 -4.28
C PHE A 40 -16.34 -11.18 -3.21
N LEU A 41 -16.49 -9.92 -2.77
CA LEU A 41 -15.61 -9.34 -1.76
C LEU A 41 -15.93 -9.81 -0.34
N ALA A 42 -17.18 -10.19 -0.05
CA ALA A 42 -17.54 -10.81 1.22
C ALA A 42 -16.85 -12.18 1.39
N TYR A 43 -16.77 -13.00 0.34
CA TYR A 43 -16.02 -14.26 0.35
C TYR A 43 -14.51 -14.03 0.58
N ILE A 44 -13.94 -13.00 -0.07
CA ILE A 44 -12.53 -12.63 0.11
C ILE A 44 -12.29 -12.08 1.52
N SER A 45 -13.22 -11.34 2.11
CA SER A 45 -13.06 -10.72 3.43
C SER A 45 -12.82 -11.71 4.57
N GLY A 46 -13.35 -12.94 4.47
CA GLY A 46 -13.15 -14.00 5.47
C GLY A 46 -11.68 -14.41 5.61
N GLN A 47 -10.92 -14.37 4.51
CA GLN A 47 -9.49 -14.69 4.46
C GLN A 47 -8.60 -13.46 4.26
N ALA A 48 -9.17 -12.30 3.93
CA ALA A 48 -8.44 -11.06 3.64
C ALA A 48 -7.53 -10.62 4.78
N SER A 49 -7.92 -10.90 6.04
CA SER A 49 -7.08 -10.57 7.20
C SER A 49 -5.74 -11.32 7.17
N ILE A 50 -5.75 -12.61 6.80
CA ILE A 50 -4.54 -13.43 6.70
C ILE A 50 -3.70 -12.96 5.51
N TYR A 51 -4.31 -12.77 4.33
CA TYR A 51 -3.59 -12.26 3.16
C TYR A 51 -2.97 -10.88 3.41
N PHE A 52 -3.69 -9.99 4.10
CA PHE A 52 -3.19 -8.67 4.49
C PHE A 52 -1.99 -8.76 5.43
N LEU A 53 -2.04 -9.64 6.44
CA LEU A 53 -0.94 -9.86 7.37
C LEU A 53 0.29 -10.45 6.67
N VAL A 54 0.10 -11.43 5.80
CA VAL A 54 1.18 -12.02 5.00
C VAL A 54 1.82 -10.97 4.10
N LEU A 55 1.00 -10.15 3.43
CA LEU A 55 1.49 -9.09 2.54
C LEU A 55 2.29 -8.02 3.30
N ILE A 56 1.82 -7.61 4.49
CA ILE A 56 2.60 -6.76 5.40
C ILE A 56 3.93 -7.42 5.76
N GLY A 57 3.92 -8.70 6.12
CA GLY A 57 5.14 -9.45 6.45
C GLY A 57 6.14 -9.44 5.30
N VAL A 58 5.69 -9.70 4.08
CA VAL A 58 6.54 -9.67 2.87
C VAL A 58 7.11 -8.27 2.62
N LEU A 59 6.29 -7.22 2.72
CA LEU A 59 6.75 -5.83 2.52
C LEU A 59 7.75 -5.39 3.59
N ILE A 60 7.55 -5.79 4.85
CA ILE A 60 8.52 -5.55 5.94
C ILE A 60 9.84 -6.26 5.65
N LEU A 61 9.81 -7.53 5.22
CA LEU A 61 11.04 -8.25 4.86
C LEU A 61 11.77 -7.55 3.71
N CYS A 62 11.06 -7.09 2.68
CA CYS A 62 11.65 -6.33 1.58
C CYS A 62 12.23 -4.99 2.05
N LEU A 63 11.56 -4.31 2.99
CA LEU A 63 12.05 -3.07 3.58
C LEU A 63 13.33 -3.30 4.38
N LEU A 64 13.37 -4.34 5.21
CA LEU A 64 14.56 -4.71 5.98
C LEU A 64 15.72 -5.11 5.08
N ASP A 65 15.45 -5.83 3.99
CA ASP A 65 16.46 -6.17 2.99
C ASP A 65 17.06 -4.92 2.34
N ALA A 66 16.21 -3.97 1.92
CA ALA A 66 16.65 -2.70 1.36
C ALA A 66 17.47 -1.85 2.36
N ILE A 67 17.09 -1.84 3.65
CA ILE A 67 17.86 -1.16 4.71
C ILE A 67 19.23 -1.83 4.88
N ARG A 68 19.29 -3.16 4.93
CA ARG A 68 20.57 -3.89 5.03
C ARG A 68 21.46 -3.60 3.83
N GLU A 69 20.92 -3.59 2.62
CA GLU A 69 21.67 -3.24 1.41
C GLU A 69 22.18 -1.79 1.47
N MET A 70 21.35 -0.83 1.88
CA MET A 70 21.77 0.58 2.03
C MET A 70 22.93 0.71 3.02
N GLN A 71 22.83 0.08 4.19
CA GLN A 71 23.89 0.12 5.20
C GLN A 71 25.17 -0.53 4.69
N LYS A 72 25.06 -1.70 4.05
CA LYS A 72 26.20 -2.44 3.49
C LYS A 72 26.96 -1.62 2.44
N TYR A 73 26.26 -1.02 1.49
CA TYR A 73 26.92 -0.27 0.41
C TYR A 73 27.41 1.10 0.88
N SER A 74 26.76 1.71 1.88
CA SER A 74 27.24 2.95 2.51
C SER A 74 28.55 2.76 3.30
N SER A 75 28.75 1.62 3.96
CA SER A 75 30.00 1.35 4.69
C SER A 75 31.19 1.03 3.78
N ILE A 76 30.93 0.48 2.59
CA ILE A 76 31.98 0.12 1.62
C ILE A 76 32.59 1.38 0.99
N GLU A 77 31.77 2.39 0.71
CA GLU A 77 32.21 3.69 0.15
C GLU A 77 33.24 4.40 1.06
N ALA A 78 33.17 4.22 2.38
CA ALA A 78 34.09 4.85 3.34
C ALA A 78 35.48 4.19 3.45
N THR A 79 35.66 2.96 2.95
CA THR A 79 36.87 2.16 3.22
C THR A 79 37.79 2.01 2.00
N ASP A 80 37.26 2.17 0.78
CA ASP A 80 37.94 1.77 -0.46
C ASP A 80 38.16 2.95 -1.44
N HIS A 81 38.95 3.95 -1.01
CA HIS A 81 39.29 5.13 -1.82
C HIS A 81 40.39 4.89 -2.88
N GLN A 82 40.68 3.63 -3.27
CA GLN A 82 41.82 3.33 -4.15
C GLN A 82 41.44 2.95 -5.60
N HIS A 83 40.16 2.77 -5.93
CA HIS A 83 39.75 2.42 -7.30
C HIS A 83 38.43 3.10 -7.72
N LEU A 84 38.50 4.12 -8.58
CA LEU A 84 37.34 4.90 -9.08
C LEU A 84 36.22 4.00 -9.65
N ASP A 85 36.57 2.91 -10.34
CA ASP A 85 35.57 1.98 -10.90
C ASP A 85 34.80 1.20 -9.81
N ALA A 86 35.43 0.92 -8.67
CA ALA A 86 34.79 0.23 -7.55
C ALA A 86 33.83 1.18 -6.80
N GLU A 87 34.25 2.43 -6.63
CA GLU A 87 33.43 3.50 -6.04
C GLU A 87 32.17 3.78 -6.88
N MET A 88 32.31 3.89 -8.20
CA MET A 88 31.16 4.10 -9.10
C MET A 88 30.16 2.93 -9.07
N GLN A 89 30.64 1.69 -8.94
CA GLN A 89 29.78 0.51 -8.77
C GLN A 89 29.09 0.47 -7.40
N GLY A 90 29.79 0.87 -6.34
CA GLY A 90 29.23 1.01 -4.99
C GLY A 90 28.05 1.98 -4.96
N ASN A 91 28.24 3.16 -5.55
CA ASN A 91 27.24 4.23 -5.57
C ASN A 91 25.99 3.81 -6.35
N MET A 92 26.18 3.12 -7.49
CA MET A 92 25.07 2.57 -8.27
C MET A 92 24.24 1.54 -7.48
N ARG A 93 24.87 0.73 -6.63
CA ARG A 93 24.19 -0.24 -5.77
C ARG A 93 23.49 0.44 -4.60
N LEU A 94 24.09 1.47 -4.02
CA LEU A 94 23.48 2.29 -2.97
C LEU A 94 22.19 2.98 -3.47
N PHE A 95 22.23 3.64 -4.63
CA PHE A 95 21.04 4.26 -5.23
C PHE A 95 19.93 3.26 -5.52
N ARG A 96 20.30 2.03 -5.92
CA ARG A 96 19.33 0.94 -6.12
C ARG A 96 18.66 0.55 -4.81
N ALA A 97 19.43 0.41 -3.73
CA ALA A 97 18.91 0.07 -2.42
C ALA A 97 18.01 1.18 -1.86
N GLN A 98 18.39 2.45 -2.03
CA GLN A 98 17.55 3.61 -1.66
C GLN A 98 16.20 3.60 -2.40
N ARG A 99 16.20 3.39 -3.72
CA ARG A 99 14.94 3.28 -4.48
C ARG A 99 14.07 2.13 -3.97
N ASN A 100 14.66 0.96 -3.73
CA ASN A 100 13.96 -0.22 -3.23
C ASN A 100 13.36 0.00 -1.83
N PHE A 101 14.06 0.75 -0.98
CA PHE A 101 13.57 1.20 0.31
C PHE A 101 12.33 2.08 0.17
N TYR A 102 12.37 3.10 -0.71
CA TYR A 102 11.22 3.96 -0.95
C TYR A 102 10.02 3.19 -1.51
N ILE A 103 10.25 2.28 -2.47
CA ILE A 103 9.17 1.47 -3.05
C ILE A 103 8.49 0.63 -1.97
N SER A 104 9.26 -0.10 -1.16
CA SER A 104 8.70 -0.96 -0.11
C SER A 104 8.02 -0.16 1.00
N GLY A 105 8.63 0.96 1.40
CA GLY A 105 8.13 1.79 2.49
C GLY A 105 6.82 2.49 2.13
N ILE A 106 6.74 3.07 0.92
CA ILE A 106 5.50 3.71 0.45
C ILE A 106 4.42 2.64 0.24
N SER A 107 4.76 1.48 -0.31
CA SER A 107 3.80 0.40 -0.50
C SER A 107 3.21 -0.08 0.82
N LEU A 108 4.06 -0.31 1.84
CA LEU A 108 3.61 -0.69 3.18
C LEU A 108 2.67 0.36 3.79
N PHE A 109 2.98 1.65 3.61
CA PHE A 109 2.14 2.74 4.07
C PHE A 109 0.78 2.78 3.34
N LEU A 110 0.80 2.74 2.00
CA LEU A 110 -0.42 2.79 1.19
C LEU A 110 -1.33 1.60 1.46
N LEU A 111 -0.78 0.42 1.70
CA LEU A 111 -1.55 -0.77 2.07
C LEU A 111 -2.42 -0.52 3.32
N ILE A 112 -1.85 0.12 4.35
CA ILE A 112 -2.58 0.49 5.58
C ILE A 112 -3.62 1.57 5.28
N VAL A 113 -3.25 2.59 4.50
CA VAL A 113 -4.16 3.68 4.09
C VAL A 113 -5.37 3.14 3.34
N ILE A 114 -5.16 2.24 2.38
CA ILE A 114 -6.23 1.61 1.59
C ILE A 114 -7.21 0.88 2.50
N ARG A 115 -6.70 0.06 3.43
CA ARG A 115 -7.55 -0.64 4.40
C ARG A 115 -8.40 0.34 5.20
N ARG A 116 -7.80 1.43 5.67
CA ARG A 116 -8.50 2.47 6.43
C ARG A 116 -9.57 3.18 5.59
N LEU A 117 -9.26 3.54 4.35
CA LEU A 117 -10.20 4.18 3.43
C LEU A 117 -11.43 3.31 3.16
N ILE A 118 -11.23 2.02 2.88
CA ILE A 118 -12.33 1.08 2.63
C ILE A 118 -13.27 1.00 3.85
N GLN A 119 -12.72 0.91 5.07
CA GLN A 119 -13.49 0.89 6.30
C GLN A 119 -14.30 2.17 6.48
N MET A 120 -13.66 3.33 6.36
CA MET A 120 -14.31 4.64 6.52
C MET A 120 -15.43 4.87 5.50
N ILE A 121 -15.21 4.50 4.22
CA ILE A 121 -16.24 4.63 3.18
C ILE A 121 -17.44 3.73 3.50
N SER A 122 -17.18 2.51 3.98
CA SER A 122 -18.23 1.56 4.34
C SER A 122 -19.05 2.05 5.54
N GLU A 123 -18.39 2.58 6.56
CA GLU A 123 -19.01 3.18 7.75
C GLU A 123 -19.86 4.41 7.37
N LEU A 124 -19.31 5.32 6.55
CA LEU A 124 -20.02 6.50 6.06
C LEU A 124 -21.29 6.11 5.30
N ALA A 125 -21.21 5.11 4.42
CA ALA A 125 -22.38 4.62 3.69
C ALA A 125 -23.44 4.02 4.60
N THR A 126 -23.06 3.32 5.68
CA THR A 126 -24.02 2.82 6.67
C THR A 126 -24.67 3.93 7.47
N LEU A 127 -23.92 4.96 7.87
CA LEU A 127 -24.44 6.12 8.59
C LEU A 127 -25.42 6.93 7.73
N LEU A 128 -25.11 7.13 6.45
CA LEU A 128 -26.03 7.80 5.52
C LEU A 128 -27.35 7.04 5.37
N ALA A 129 -27.30 5.71 5.24
CA ALA A 129 -28.50 4.89 5.15
C ALA A 129 -29.34 4.93 6.44
N GLN A 130 -28.68 4.91 7.60
CA GLN A 130 -29.36 5.02 8.90
C GLN A 130 -30.02 6.40 9.08
N SER A 131 -29.32 7.48 8.72
CA SER A 131 -29.84 8.85 8.80
C SER A 131 -31.05 9.06 7.89
N GLU A 132 -31.03 8.49 6.68
CA GLU A 132 -32.17 8.56 5.77
C GLU A 132 -33.38 7.78 6.32
N ALA A 133 -33.14 6.60 6.91
CA ALA A 133 -34.18 5.80 7.53
C ALA A 133 -34.80 6.52 8.75
N SER A 134 -34.00 7.12 9.62
CA SER A 134 -34.50 7.87 10.79
C SER A 134 -35.31 9.09 10.38
N PHE A 135 -34.90 9.80 9.32
CA PHE A 135 -35.63 10.95 8.82
C PHE A 135 -37.01 10.56 8.26
N ARG A 136 -37.07 9.47 7.49
CA ARG A 136 -38.35 8.93 6.98
C ARG A 136 -39.29 8.50 8.11
N GLN A 137 -38.76 7.86 9.16
CA GLN A 137 -39.54 7.48 10.33
C GLN A 137 -40.15 8.69 11.04
N ALA A 138 -39.38 9.78 11.20
CA ALA A 138 -39.87 11.01 11.80
C ALA A 138 -40.92 11.73 10.94
N GLN A 139 -40.84 11.63 9.61
CA GLN A 139 -41.87 12.19 8.71
C GLN A 139 -43.16 11.36 8.67
N SER A 140 -43.08 10.07 8.99
CA SER A 140 -44.24 9.17 9.01
C SER A 140 -44.99 9.13 10.34
N ALA A 141 -44.50 9.83 11.37
CA ALA A 141 -45.10 9.97 12.69
C ALA A 141 -45.89 11.28 12.79
#